data_AF-Q580J8-F1
#
_entry.id   AF-Q580J8-F1
#
_cell.length_a   1.000
_cell.length_b   1.000
_cell.length_c   1.000
_cell.angle_alpha   90.00
_cell.angle_beta   90.00
_cell.angle_gamma   90.00
#
_symmetry.space_group_name_H-M   'P 1'
#
loop_
_entity.id
_entity.type
_entity.pdbx_description
1 polymer ?
#
loop_
_entity_poly.entity_id
_entity_poly.type
_entity_poly.pdbx_seq_one_letter_code
_entity_poly.pdbx_strand_id
1 'polypeptide(L)'
;MIEKWKDNPLFRLLAFLDVVGLQRFSHANDLKSDGTFINPDRTVGAGTVMHNILRSGLHALRANITRLFADEKEREQLLLLVGDPNETPTVFGEGVLKPPSLQEFDEVVDSALPVWARLRLQEAVALNTDGNEKVSSGSVKISEQFLIDAIDGWMNGRSHKENDALVVACGVKPEVLEAARGRAAELPNAVEDFIIDVVFPPSYGNEAKESDMVDWLIASYEQCCEAVNAEEEEDTERDQENENNEEVLLTSENVATFMLENPSVIPKAIVRELRRKLYDPEITEFELRNHYLASELVAFAKGELGLKKGLNRTNCVKAILEHHSTSKKKTSPKKTGPQKRGRAKR
;
A
#
# COMPACT_ATOMS: atom_id res chain seq x y z
N MET A 1 9.24 -7.12 12.95
CA MET A 1 10.02 -5.85 12.96
C MET A 1 9.07 -4.64 12.95
N ILE A 2 7.95 -4.73 12.21
CA ILE A 2 6.89 -3.71 12.11
C ILE A 2 6.31 -3.25 13.46
N GLU A 3 6.22 -4.15 14.44
CA GLU A 3 5.80 -3.82 15.82
C GLU A 3 6.48 -2.59 16.44
N LYS A 4 7.70 -2.24 16.01
CA LYS A 4 8.41 -1.05 16.51
C LYS A 4 7.92 0.27 15.90
N TRP A 5 7.34 0.22 14.70
CA TRP A 5 7.03 1.39 13.89
C TRP A 5 5.54 1.60 13.66
N LYS A 6 4.70 0.62 14.02
CA LYS A 6 3.25 0.65 13.78
C LYS A 6 2.55 1.88 14.37
N ASP A 7 3.12 2.47 15.43
CA ASP A 7 2.60 3.67 16.10
C ASP A 7 3.32 4.96 15.66
N ASN A 8 4.31 4.88 14.76
CA ASN A 8 4.97 6.08 14.22
C ASN A 8 4.11 6.68 13.10
N PRO A 9 3.67 7.96 13.22
CA PRO A 9 2.75 8.57 12.26
C PRO A 9 3.25 8.55 10.80
N LEU A 10 4.54 8.83 10.59
CA LEU A 10 5.13 8.84 9.25
C LEU A 10 5.19 7.43 8.64
N PHE A 11 5.51 6.42 9.44
CA PHE A 11 5.48 5.02 9.00
C PHE A 11 4.07 4.60 8.57
N ARG A 12 3.04 4.93 9.36
CA ARG A 12 1.65 4.62 9.02
C ARG A 12 1.26 5.22 7.68
N LEU A 13 1.61 6.49 7.44
CA LEU A 13 1.36 7.13 6.15
C LEU A 13 2.11 6.44 5.00
N LEU A 14 3.39 6.06 5.18
CA LEU A 14 4.13 5.29 4.16
C LEU A 14 3.48 3.94 3.87
N ALA A 15 3.09 3.21 4.91
CA ALA A 15 2.40 1.93 4.78
C ALA A 15 1.07 2.09 4.03
N PHE A 16 0.32 3.15 4.31
CA PHE A 16 -0.92 3.47 3.61
C PHE A 16 -0.67 3.69 2.13
N LEU A 17 0.29 4.54 1.77
CA LEU A 17 0.61 4.85 0.37
C LEU A 17 1.05 3.61 -0.42
N ASP A 18 1.72 2.66 0.22
CA ASP A 18 2.08 1.37 -0.38
C ASP A 18 0.85 0.48 -0.59
N VAL A 19 0.04 0.32 0.46
CA VAL A 19 -1.19 -0.49 0.42
C VAL A 19 -2.16 0.00 -0.66
N VAL A 20 -2.32 1.30 -0.84
CA VAL A 20 -3.18 1.87 -1.90
C VAL A 20 -2.49 1.98 -3.26
N GLY A 21 -1.22 1.59 -3.36
CA GLY A 21 -0.47 1.53 -4.62
C GLY A 21 -0.03 2.88 -5.18
N LEU A 22 0.04 3.93 -4.36
CA LEU A 22 0.49 5.25 -4.77
C LEU A 22 2.01 5.43 -4.68
N GLN A 23 2.65 4.78 -3.71
CA GLN A 23 4.10 4.85 -3.55
C GLN A 23 4.61 3.54 -2.95
N ARG A 24 5.49 2.85 -3.68
CA ARG A 24 6.10 1.62 -3.18
C ARG A 24 6.95 1.89 -1.95
N PHE A 25 6.73 1.13 -0.89
CA PHE A 25 7.51 1.21 0.34
C PHE A 25 7.58 -0.17 0.98
N SER A 26 8.79 -0.59 1.36
CA SER A 26 9.01 -1.83 2.10
C SER A 26 9.90 -1.56 3.30
N HIS A 27 9.41 -1.85 4.49
CA HIS A 27 10.18 -1.67 5.71
C HIS A 27 11.47 -2.51 5.73
N ALA A 28 11.53 -3.61 4.98
CA ALA A 28 12.72 -4.46 4.87
C ALA A 28 13.79 -3.83 3.97
N ASN A 29 13.38 -3.10 2.92
CA ASN A 29 14.27 -2.56 1.89
C ASN A 29 14.55 -1.05 2.05
N ASP A 30 13.68 -0.34 2.77
CA ASP A 30 13.71 1.11 2.87
C ASP A 30 14.06 1.63 4.26
N LEU A 31 14.01 0.77 5.28
CA LEU A 31 14.35 1.13 6.65
C LEU A 31 15.45 0.24 7.22
N LYS A 32 16.35 0.85 7.97
CA LYS A 32 17.21 0.15 8.91
C LYS A 32 16.42 -0.25 10.15
N SER A 33 17.00 -1.12 10.96
CA SER A 33 16.39 -1.61 12.21
C SER A 33 16.10 -0.53 13.26
N ASP A 34 16.69 0.66 13.11
CA ASP A 34 16.50 1.87 13.92
C ASP A 34 15.55 2.91 13.28
N GLY A 35 14.95 2.61 12.12
CA GLY A 35 14.00 3.50 11.45
C GLY A 35 14.67 4.56 10.57
N THR A 36 15.99 4.52 10.41
CA THR A 36 16.71 5.35 9.42
C THR A 36 16.38 4.90 8.01
N PHE A 37 16.09 5.85 7.11
CA PHE A 37 15.85 5.53 5.70
C PHE A 37 17.14 5.05 5.02
N ILE A 38 17.05 3.95 4.28
CA ILE A 38 18.18 3.42 3.49
C ILE A 38 18.45 4.35 2.29
N ASN A 39 17.39 4.77 1.59
CA ASN A 39 17.43 5.74 0.51
C ASN A 39 16.33 6.80 0.70
N PRO A 40 16.61 7.90 1.41
CA PRO A 40 15.59 8.92 1.69
C PRO A 40 15.06 9.57 0.41
N ASP A 41 15.87 9.72 -0.64
CA ASP A 41 15.41 10.33 -1.90
C ASP A 41 14.33 9.48 -2.59
N ARG A 42 14.40 8.15 -2.47
CA ARG A 42 13.38 7.23 -2.98
C ARG A 42 12.06 7.31 -2.19
N THR A 43 12.14 7.53 -0.88
CA THR A 43 10.99 7.41 0.03
C THR A 43 10.32 8.75 0.34
N VAL A 44 11.10 9.81 0.56
CA VAL A 44 10.64 11.15 0.95
C VAL A 44 11.22 12.26 0.05
N GLY A 45 12.01 11.90 -0.97
CA GLY A 45 12.65 12.85 -1.87
C GLY A 45 11.67 13.55 -2.82
N ALA A 46 12.17 14.59 -3.48
CA ALA A 46 11.39 15.37 -4.43
C ALA A 46 10.83 14.48 -5.56
N GLY A 47 9.53 14.60 -5.83
CA GLY A 47 8.82 13.80 -6.82
C GLY A 47 8.08 12.58 -6.26
N THR A 48 8.33 12.22 -5.00
CA THR A 48 7.55 11.19 -4.30
C THR A 48 6.18 11.72 -3.86
N VAL A 49 5.20 10.84 -3.67
CA VAL A 49 3.88 11.21 -3.16
C VAL A 49 4.00 11.71 -1.72
N MET A 50 4.84 11.05 -0.92
CA MET A 50 5.14 11.46 0.44
C MET A 50 5.67 12.90 0.50
N HIS A 51 6.62 13.26 -0.36
CA HIS A 51 7.13 14.63 -0.40
C HIS A 51 6.05 15.67 -0.71
N ASN A 52 5.12 15.35 -1.63
CA ASN A 52 4.01 16.24 -1.94
C ASN A 52 3.03 16.40 -0.78
N ILE A 53 2.80 15.34 0.01
CA ILE A 53 2.00 15.41 1.24
C ILE A 53 2.72 16.28 2.28
N LEU A 54 3.99 16.01 2.58
CA LEU A 54 4.77 16.79 3.54
C LEU A 54 4.85 18.28 3.17
N ARG A 55 5.00 18.58 1.88
CA ARG A 55 4.94 19.95 1.35
C ARG A 55 3.57 20.59 1.56
N SER A 56 2.49 19.84 1.36
CA SER A 56 1.12 20.29 1.65
C SER A 56 0.93 20.57 3.14
N GLY A 57 1.54 19.77 4.02
CA GLY A 57 1.59 20.01 5.46
C GLY A 57 2.28 21.32 5.83
N LEU A 58 3.41 21.64 5.21
CA LEU A 58 4.06 22.95 5.41
C LEU A 58 3.18 24.12 4.94
N HIS A 59 2.47 23.97 3.83
CA HIS A 59 1.49 24.97 3.39
C HIS A 59 0.34 25.13 4.39
N ALA A 60 -0.22 24.03 4.88
CA ALA A 60 -1.30 24.03 5.87
C ALA A 60 -0.83 24.67 7.19
N LEU A 61 0.37 24.34 7.66
CA LEU A 61 0.96 24.94 8.86
C LEU A 61 1.13 26.46 8.72
N ARG A 62 1.64 26.93 7.57
CA ARG A 62 1.75 28.39 7.30
C ARG A 62 0.38 29.06 7.27
N ALA A 63 -0.62 28.44 6.63
CA ALA A 63 -1.98 28.95 6.59
C ALA A 63 -2.59 29.03 8.00
N ASN A 64 -2.38 28.00 8.82
CA ASN A 64 -2.81 27.95 10.21
C ASN A 64 -2.12 29.02 11.06
N ILE A 65 -0.79 29.20 10.92
CA ILE A 65 -0.07 30.30 11.59
C ILE A 65 -0.67 31.65 11.19
N THR A 66 -0.91 31.86 9.90
CA THR A 66 -1.45 33.12 9.39
C THR A 66 -2.86 33.41 9.93
N ARG A 67 -3.68 32.37 10.06
CA ARG A 67 -5.07 32.44 10.50
C ARG A 67 -5.23 32.56 12.02
N LEU A 68 -4.41 31.83 12.79
CA LEU A 68 -4.59 31.67 14.24
C LEU A 68 -3.82 32.69 15.07
N PHE A 69 -2.73 33.26 14.54
CA PHE A 69 -1.89 34.20 15.28
C PHE A 69 -2.28 35.64 14.98
N ALA A 70 -2.92 36.26 15.97
CA ALA A 70 -3.37 37.66 15.90
C ALA A 70 -2.23 38.67 16.03
N ASP A 71 -1.18 38.35 16.80
CA ASP A 71 0.01 39.21 16.93
C ASP A 71 0.86 39.11 15.67
N GLU A 72 1.02 40.24 14.97
CA GLU A 72 1.72 40.30 13.68
C GLU A 72 3.20 39.93 13.81
N LYS A 73 3.86 40.37 14.89
CA LYS A 73 5.27 40.10 15.11
C LYS A 73 5.51 38.62 15.42
N GLU A 74 4.67 38.02 16.26
CA GLU A 74 4.68 36.59 16.57
C GLU A 74 4.44 35.76 15.30
N ARG A 75 3.43 36.14 14.51
CA ARG A 75 3.10 35.50 13.24
C ARG A 75 4.27 35.55 12.26
N GLU A 76 4.89 36.71 12.06
CA GLU A 76 6.05 36.86 11.16
C GLU A 76 7.24 36.03 11.63
N GLN A 77 7.52 36.01 12.93
CA GLN A 77 8.60 35.20 13.50
C GLN A 77 8.36 33.70 13.27
N LEU A 78 7.14 33.22 13.48
CA LEU A 78 6.77 31.83 13.22
C LEU A 78 6.87 31.46 11.74
N LEU A 79 6.38 32.31 10.84
CA LEU A 79 6.47 32.09 9.40
C LEU A 79 7.92 32.04 8.91
N LEU A 80 8.81 32.84 9.50
CA LEU A 80 10.25 32.80 9.22
C LEU A 80 10.91 31.51 9.71
N LEU A 81 10.49 30.97 10.86
CA LEU A 81 11.01 29.71 11.39
C LEU A 81 10.61 28.51 10.54
N VAL A 82 9.32 28.43 10.18
CA VAL A 82 8.77 27.34 9.36
C VAL A 82 9.25 27.43 7.90
N GLY A 83 9.51 28.65 7.41
CA GLY A 83 9.94 28.89 6.03
C GLY A 83 8.80 28.78 5.02
N ASP A 84 9.06 29.13 3.77
CA ASP A 84 8.15 28.86 2.65
C ASP A 84 8.58 27.57 1.92
N PRO A 85 7.69 26.58 1.77
CA PRO A 85 8.03 25.33 1.09
C PRO A 85 8.33 25.48 -0.41
N ASN A 86 8.07 26.64 -1.01
CA ASN A 86 8.41 26.95 -2.40
C ASN A 86 9.76 27.67 -2.56
N GLU A 87 10.36 28.12 -1.47
CA GLU A 87 11.62 28.86 -1.46
C GLU A 87 12.76 28.00 -0.91
N THR A 88 13.92 28.61 -0.68
CA THR A 88 15.04 27.94 -0.01
C THR A 88 14.56 27.44 1.37
N PRO A 89 14.67 26.12 1.65
CA PRO A 89 14.12 25.56 2.87
C PRO A 89 14.86 26.09 4.10
N THR A 90 14.11 26.38 5.16
CA THR A 90 14.67 26.60 6.50
C THR A 90 15.11 25.27 7.10
N VAL A 91 15.85 25.29 8.21
CA VAL A 91 16.23 24.05 8.92
C VAL A 91 15.00 23.20 9.28
N PHE A 92 13.91 23.85 9.70
CA PHE A 92 12.64 23.17 9.97
C PHE A 92 12.04 22.58 8.69
N GLY A 93 11.88 23.40 7.64
CA GLY A 93 11.32 22.94 6.37
C GLY A 93 12.12 21.82 5.71
N GLU A 94 13.46 21.88 5.77
CA GLU A 94 14.34 20.84 5.28
C GLU A 94 14.20 19.54 6.09
N GLY A 95 14.18 19.63 7.43
CA GLY A 95 13.98 18.48 8.30
C GLY A 95 12.62 17.80 8.11
N VAL A 96 11.57 18.57 7.82
CA VAL A 96 10.23 18.04 7.51
C VAL A 96 10.18 17.40 6.12
N LEU A 97 10.80 18.01 5.10
CA LEU A 97 10.72 17.52 3.72
C LEU A 97 11.71 16.39 3.40
N LYS A 98 12.79 16.28 4.16
CA LYS A 98 13.85 15.27 3.98
C LYS A 98 14.30 14.68 5.32
N PRO A 99 13.39 14.12 6.13
CA PRO A 99 13.78 13.51 7.38
C PRO A 99 14.71 12.31 7.11
N PRO A 100 15.86 12.19 7.80
CA PRO A 100 16.78 11.06 7.64
C PRO A 100 16.23 9.76 8.24
N SER A 101 15.26 9.84 9.17
CA SER A 101 14.62 8.69 9.80
C SER A 101 13.18 9.00 10.19
N LEU A 102 12.41 7.96 10.52
CA LEU A 102 11.07 8.10 11.08
C LEU A 102 11.05 8.89 12.39
N GLN A 103 12.07 8.70 13.23
CA GLN A 103 12.19 9.37 14.53
C GLN A 103 12.61 10.84 14.36
N GLU A 104 13.54 11.14 13.44
CA GLU A 104 13.98 12.51 13.20
C GLU A 104 12.82 13.37 12.69
N PHE A 105 11.89 12.80 11.91
CA PHE A 105 10.68 13.51 11.53
C PHE A 105 9.86 13.96 12.76
N ASP A 106 9.58 13.04 13.68
CA ASP A 106 8.88 13.36 14.92
C ASP A 106 9.66 14.42 15.73
N GLU A 107 10.98 14.27 15.85
CA GLU A 107 11.84 15.22 16.59
C GLU A 107 11.84 16.62 15.96
N VAL A 108 11.87 16.71 14.62
CA VAL A 108 11.80 18.00 13.93
C VAL A 108 10.45 18.68 14.17
N VAL A 109 9.34 17.95 13.96
CA VAL A 109 8.00 18.55 14.10
C VAL A 109 7.68 18.88 15.56
N ASP A 110 8.03 17.99 16.50
CA ASP A 110 7.68 18.16 17.90
C ASP A 110 8.66 19.07 18.67
N SER A 111 9.91 19.23 18.22
CA SER A 111 10.97 19.85 19.03
C SER A 111 11.93 20.80 18.32
N ALA A 112 11.97 20.89 16.99
CA ALA A 112 12.94 21.80 16.32
C ALA A 112 12.57 23.29 16.45
N LEU A 113 11.30 23.60 16.69
CA LEU A 113 10.88 24.98 16.92
C LEU A 113 11.25 25.45 18.34
N PRO A 114 11.60 26.74 18.53
CA PRO A 114 11.80 27.31 19.85
C PRO A 114 10.62 27.01 20.78
N VAL A 115 10.89 26.80 22.07
CA VAL A 115 9.87 26.37 23.05
C VAL A 115 8.61 27.25 23.03
N TRP A 116 8.78 28.58 22.92
CA TRP A 116 7.65 29.52 22.84
C TRP A 116 6.78 29.25 21.60
N ALA A 117 7.38 29.02 20.43
CA ALA A 117 6.69 28.77 19.18
C ALA A 117 5.89 27.48 19.26
N ARG A 118 6.52 26.43 19.79
CA ARG A 118 5.89 25.13 20.00
C ARG A 118 4.68 25.21 20.94
N LEU A 119 4.83 25.86 22.09
CA LEU A 119 3.71 26.02 23.05
C LEU A 119 2.54 26.73 22.40
N ARG A 120 2.81 27.75 21.58
CA ARG A 120 1.76 28.53 20.91
C ARG A 120 1.09 27.76 19.79
N LEU A 121 1.83 26.93 19.05
CA LEU A 121 1.23 25.98 18.09
C LEU A 121 0.35 24.95 18.80
N GLN A 122 0.81 24.38 19.93
CA GLN A 122 -0.01 23.44 20.72
C GLN A 122 -1.30 24.10 21.25
N GLU A 123 -1.21 25.34 21.74
CA GLU A 123 -2.38 26.14 22.15
C GLU A 123 -3.34 26.40 20.98
N ALA A 124 -2.80 26.84 19.84
CA ALA A 124 -3.58 27.21 18.67
C ALA A 124 -4.32 26.02 18.04
N VAL A 125 -3.72 24.83 18.12
CA VAL A 125 -4.28 23.57 17.59
C VAL A 125 -5.09 22.81 18.65
N ALA A 126 -5.28 23.41 19.83
CA ALA A 126 -6.03 22.81 20.95
C ALA A 126 -5.53 21.43 21.39
N LEU A 127 -4.25 21.11 21.15
CA LEU A 127 -3.64 19.85 21.58
C LEU A 127 -3.47 19.78 23.12
N ASN A 128 -3.70 20.90 23.81
CA ASN A 128 -3.76 21.01 25.27
C ASN A 128 -5.21 21.10 25.77
N THR A 129 -6.03 20.10 25.47
CA THR A 129 -7.29 19.81 26.18
C THR A 129 -7.06 18.46 26.87
N ASP A 130 -6.85 18.38 28.19
CA ASP A 130 -7.88 18.69 29.17
C ASP A 130 -7.31 19.16 30.51
N GLY A 131 -7.84 20.28 31.01
CA GLY A 131 -7.85 20.63 32.44
C GLY A 131 -8.79 19.74 33.26
N ASN A 132 -8.97 18.47 32.87
CA ASN A 132 -9.83 17.50 33.52
C ASN A 132 -9.10 16.15 33.55
N GLU A 133 -8.65 15.77 34.75
CA GLU A 133 -7.80 14.63 35.13
C GLU A 133 -8.31 13.21 34.77
N LYS A 134 -9.18 13.05 33.76
CA LYS A 134 -9.81 11.74 33.44
C LYS A 134 -9.99 11.40 31.96
N VAL A 135 -9.35 12.09 31.02
CA VAL A 135 -9.24 11.55 29.65
C VAL A 135 -7.97 10.72 29.55
N SER A 136 -8.18 9.42 29.54
CA SER A 136 -7.16 8.39 29.47
C SER A 136 -6.43 8.43 28.12
N SER A 137 -5.12 8.66 28.18
CA SER A 137 -4.08 8.04 27.33
C SER A 137 -4.20 8.13 25.81
N GLY A 138 -4.04 9.34 25.26
CA GLY A 138 -3.71 9.55 23.85
C GLY A 138 -3.55 11.02 23.50
N SER A 139 -2.51 11.70 23.99
CA SER A 139 -2.20 13.06 23.52
C SER A 139 -1.77 12.97 22.06
N VAL A 140 -2.59 13.50 21.14
CA VAL A 140 -2.24 13.61 19.71
C VAL A 140 -0.91 14.34 19.60
N LYS A 141 0.09 13.71 18.99
CA LYS A 141 1.41 14.33 18.77
C LYS A 141 1.29 15.47 17.77
N ILE A 142 2.15 16.48 17.87
CA ILE A 142 2.16 17.56 16.86
C ILE A 142 2.51 16.96 15.49
N SER A 143 3.39 15.96 15.45
CA SER A 143 3.71 15.22 14.22
C SER A 143 2.50 14.54 13.58
N GLU A 144 1.62 13.94 14.36
CA GLU A 144 0.39 13.31 13.87
C GLU A 144 -0.58 14.36 13.32
N GLN A 145 -0.86 15.42 14.10
CA GLN A 145 -1.74 16.49 13.66
C GLN A 145 -1.21 17.22 12.42
N PHE A 146 0.12 17.40 12.32
CA PHE A 146 0.76 17.93 11.13
C PHE A 146 0.49 17.05 9.92
N LEU A 147 0.60 15.72 10.06
CA LEU A 147 0.34 14.80 8.96
C LEU A 147 -1.15 14.72 8.60
N ILE A 148 -2.06 14.87 9.57
CA ILE A 148 -3.51 15.00 9.29
C ILE A 148 -3.75 16.21 8.39
N ASP A 149 -3.29 17.40 8.82
CA ASP A 149 -3.40 18.63 8.04
C ASP A 149 -2.72 18.51 6.66
N ALA A 150 -1.62 17.75 6.58
CA ALA A 150 -0.89 17.50 5.34
C ALA A 150 -1.68 16.65 4.35
N ILE A 151 -2.29 15.56 4.81
CA ILE A 151 -3.11 14.68 3.97
C ILE A 151 -4.36 15.43 3.51
N ASP A 152 -5.02 16.17 4.39
CA ASP A 152 -6.16 17.02 4.03
C ASP A 152 -5.79 18.06 2.97
N GLY A 153 -4.70 18.79 3.18
CA GLY A 153 -4.20 19.77 2.22
C GLY A 153 -3.89 19.15 0.85
N TRP A 154 -3.29 17.96 0.85
CA TRP A 154 -2.97 17.22 -0.37
C TRP A 154 -4.22 16.67 -1.08
N MET A 155 -5.18 16.10 -0.35
CA MET A 155 -6.44 15.58 -0.91
C MET A 155 -7.31 16.67 -1.50
N ASN A 156 -7.30 17.88 -0.91
CA ASN A 156 -7.99 19.05 -1.47
C ASN A 156 -7.42 19.50 -2.83
N GLY A 157 -6.18 19.14 -3.15
CA GLY A 157 -5.57 19.38 -4.45
C GLY A 157 -5.91 18.34 -5.52
N ARG A 158 -6.61 17.26 -5.16
CA ARG A 158 -6.95 16.13 -6.05
C ARG A 158 -8.41 16.16 -6.46
N SER A 159 -8.75 15.43 -7.52
CA SER A 159 -10.14 15.26 -7.92
C SER A 159 -10.88 14.28 -7.00
N HIS A 160 -12.20 14.44 -6.87
CA HIS A 160 -13.03 13.49 -6.11
C HIS A 160 -12.83 12.05 -6.58
N LYS A 161 -12.68 11.82 -7.88
CA LYS A 161 -12.44 10.48 -8.45
C LYS A 161 -11.12 9.87 -7.96
N GLU A 162 -10.09 10.69 -7.79
CA GLU A 162 -8.79 10.23 -7.28
C GLU A 162 -8.85 9.90 -5.79
N ASN A 163 -9.58 10.68 -5.00
CA ASN A 163 -9.79 10.41 -3.57
C ASN A 163 -10.67 9.16 -3.38
N ASP A 164 -11.72 9.02 -4.18
CA ASP A 164 -12.59 7.84 -4.20
C ASP A 164 -11.82 6.56 -4.51
N ALA A 165 -10.82 6.63 -5.41
CA ALA A 165 -9.95 5.50 -5.71
C ALA A 165 -9.12 5.03 -4.50
N LEU A 166 -8.76 5.93 -3.58
CA LEU A 166 -8.09 5.55 -2.32
C LEU A 166 -9.03 4.76 -1.41
N VAL A 167 -10.26 5.24 -1.26
CA VAL A 167 -11.28 4.59 -0.42
C VAL A 167 -11.59 3.19 -0.94
N VAL A 168 -11.71 3.04 -2.27
CA VAL A 168 -11.90 1.73 -2.91
C VAL A 168 -10.67 0.84 -2.74
N ALA A 169 -9.45 1.39 -2.80
CA ALA A 169 -8.22 0.64 -2.53
C ALA A 169 -8.14 0.12 -1.08
N CYS A 170 -8.79 0.79 -0.13
CA CYS A 170 -8.99 0.28 1.23
C CYS A 170 -10.01 -0.86 1.34
N GLY A 171 -10.59 -1.31 0.22
CA GLY A 171 -11.57 -2.40 0.19
C GLY A 171 -13.01 -1.97 0.45
N VAL A 172 -13.28 -0.66 0.53
CA VAL A 172 -14.65 -0.14 0.62
C VAL A 172 -15.38 -0.41 -0.69
N LYS A 173 -16.57 -1.00 -0.59
CA LYS A 173 -17.38 -1.31 -1.76
C LYS A 173 -17.88 -0.02 -2.44
N PRO A 174 -17.87 0.06 -3.77
CA PRO A 174 -18.34 1.25 -4.49
C PRO A 174 -19.74 1.71 -4.07
N GLU A 175 -20.67 0.79 -3.78
CA GLU A 175 -22.04 1.18 -3.38
C GLU A 175 -22.09 1.91 -2.03
N VAL A 176 -21.16 1.59 -1.12
CA VAL A 176 -21.05 2.26 0.20
C VAL A 176 -20.50 3.68 0.01
N LEU A 177 -19.50 3.82 -0.86
CA LEU A 177 -18.91 5.11 -1.19
C LEU A 177 -19.91 6.03 -1.90
N GLU A 178 -20.67 5.50 -2.86
CA GLU A 178 -21.76 6.22 -3.52
C GLU A 178 -22.83 6.68 -2.52
N ALA A 179 -23.19 5.84 -1.55
CA ALA A 179 -24.13 6.21 -0.49
C ALA A 179 -23.59 7.33 0.42
N ALA A 180 -22.29 7.30 0.76
CA ALA A 180 -21.63 8.37 1.52
C ALA A 180 -21.61 9.69 0.73
N ARG A 181 -21.26 9.65 -0.56
CA ARG A 181 -21.32 10.82 -1.46
C ARG A 181 -22.73 11.35 -1.64
N GLY A 182 -23.75 10.48 -1.62
CA GLY A 182 -25.16 10.88 -1.59
C GLY A 182 -25.56 11.70 -0.36
N ARG A 183 -24.76 11.64 0.71
CA ARG A 183 -24.93 12.40 1.97
C ARG A 183 -23.95 13.57 2.09
N ALA A 184 -23.34 14.04 1.01
CA ALA A 184 -22.34 15.11 1.04
C ALA A 184 -22.82 16.42 1.71
N ALA A 185 -24.13 16.69 1.72
CA ALA A 185 -24.68 17.85 2.45
C ALA A 185 -24.60 17.69 3.99
N GLU A 186 -24.67 16.45 4.48
CA GLU A 186 -24.57 16.12 5.91
C GLU A 186 -23.11 15.87 6.32
N LEU A 187 -22.32 15.26 5.42
CA LEU A 187 -20.95 14.82 5.65
C LEU A 187 -20.05 15.28 4.49
N PRO A 188 -19.68 16.57 4.43
CA PRO A 188 -18.96 17.12 3.27
C PRO A 188 -17.57 16.52 3.06
N ASN A 189 -16.90 16.12 4.14
CA ASN A 189 -15.52 15.61 4.13
C ASN A 189 -15.44 14.10 4.44
N ALA A 190 -16.55 13.36 4.30
CA ALA A 190 -16.63 11.96 4.73
C ALA A 190 -15.53 11.05 4.15
N VAL A 191 -15.08 11.36 2.93
CA VAL A 191 -14.04 10.58 2.25
C VAL A 191 -12.67 10.90 2.82
N GLU A 192 -12.39 12.19 3.00
CA GLU A 192 -11.17 12.70 3.60
C GLU A 192 -11.04 12.20 5.05
N ASP A 193 -12.09 12.35 5.85
CA ASP A 193 -12.18 11.87 7.24
C ASP A 193 -11.93 10.35 7.31
N PHE A 194 -12.52 9.56 6.39
CA PHE A 194 -12.29 8.12 6.33
C PHE A 194 -10.81 7.78 6.07
N ILE A 195 -10.15 8.47 5.15
CA ILE A 195 -8.72 8.24 4.87
C ILE A 195 -7.88 8.62 6.10
N ILE A 196 -8.19 9.73 6.75
CA ILE A 196 -7.54 10.12 8.01
C ILE A 196 -7.73 9.04 9.08
N ASP A 197 -8.94 8.53 9.28
CA ASP A 197 -9.22 7.48 10.27
C ASP A 197 -8.53 6.13 9.95
N VAL A 198 -8.31 5.82 8.67
CA VAL A 198 -7.54 4.64 8.26
C VAL A 198 -6.06 4.82 8.61
N VAL A 199 -5.50 6.00 8.34
CA VAL A 199 -4.07 6.28 8.59
C VAL A 199 -3.81 6.50 10.07
N PHE A 200 -4.68 7.22 10.78
CA PHE A 200 -4.59 7.62 12.17
C PHE A 200 -5.87 7.22 12.91
N PRO A 201 -6.01 5.93 13.27
CA PRO A 201 -7.24 5.44 13.87
C PRO A 201 -7.48 6.12 15.22
N PRO A 202 -8.73 6.55 15.51
CA PRO A 202 -9.04 7.16 16.78
C PRO A 202 -8.82 6.17 17.92
N SER A 203 -8.40 6.69 19.07
CA SER A 203 -8.35 5.90 20.30
C SER A 203 -9.79 5.62 20.75
N TYR A 204 -10.33 4.47 20.36
CA TYR A 204 -11.59 3.99 20.89
C TYR A 204 -11.38 3.67 22.37
N GLY A 205 -11.95 4.49 23.25
CA GLY A 205 -11.92 4.23 24.70
C GLY A 205 -12.41 2.81 25.02
N ASN A 206 -12.06 2.33 26.22
CA ASN A 206 -12.26 0.98 26.79
C ASN A 206 -13.64 0.29 26.62
N GLU A 207 -14.59 0.87 25.90
CA GLU A 207 -15.90 0.29 25.60
C GLU A 207 -15.88 -0.70 24.43
N ALA A 208 -14.95 -0.52 23.48
CA ALA A 208 -14.66 -1.57 22.51
C ALA A 208 -13.68 -2.56 23.15
N LYS A 209 -14.01 -3.85 23.16
CA LYS A 209 -13.04 -4.87 23.55
C LYS A 209 -11.84 -4.74 22.63
N GLU A 210 -10.72 -4.24 23.15
CA GLU A 210 -9.43 -4.07 22.44
C GLU A 210 -9.03 -5.30 21.62
N SER A 211 -9.53 -6.49 21.96
CA SER A 211 -9.28 -7.73 21.22
C SER A 211 -9.90 -7.82 19.83
N ASP A 212 -10.92 -7.02 19.52
CA ASP A 212 -11.75 -7.21 18.31
C ASP A 212 -11.47 -6.16 17.22
N MET A 213 -10.76 -5.08 17.53
CA MET A 213 -10.40 -4.06 16.54
C MET A 213 -9.01 -4.35 15.98
N VAL A 214 -9.00 -4.91 14.78
CA VAL A 214 -7.78 -5.08 14.00
C VAL A 214 -7.40 -3.74 13.39
N ASP A 215 -6.17 -3.30 13.61
CA ASP A 215 -5.57 -2.20 12.87
C ASP A 215 -5.43 -2.62 11.41
N TRP A 216 -6.47 -2.30 10.62
CA TRP A 216 -6.62 -2.77 9.24
C TRP A 216 -5.43 -2.37 8.39
N LEU A 217 -4.88 -1.16 8.60
CA LEU A 217 -3.77 -0.66 7.81
C LEU A 217 -2.52 -1.50 8.03
N ILE A 218 -2.14 -1.72 9.29
CA ILE A 218 -0.95 -2.50 9.64
C ILE A 218 -1.12 -3.95 9.21
N ALA A 219 -2.29 -4.55 9.47
CA ALA A 219 -2.58 -5.92 9.06
C ALA A 219 -2.55 -6.09 7.53
N SER A 220 -3.05 -5.11 6.77
CA SER A 220 -3.03 -5.14 5.30
C SER A 220 -1.61 -4.97 4.77
N TYR A 221 -0.84 -4.05 5.35
CA TYR A 221 0.56 -3.84 4.99
C TYR A 221 1.43 -5.09 5.26
N GLU A 222 1.23 -5.75 6.41
CA GLU A 222 1.89 -7.02 6.73
C GLU A 222 1.55 -8.11 5.71
N GLN A 223 0.26 -8.27 5.37
CA GLN A 223 -0.17 -9.25 4.37
C GLN A 223 0.42 -8.96 2.98
N CYS A 224 0.51 -7.68 2.58
CA CYS A 224 1.14 -7.27 1.33
C CYS A 224 2.64 -7.60 1.33
N CYS A 225 3.35 -7.30 2.42
CA CYS A 225 4.78 -7.64 2.57
C CYS A 225 5.02 -9.15 2.52
N GLU A 226 4.20 -9.95 3.23
CA GLU A 226 4.31 -11.41 3.22
C GLU A 226 4.07 -11.99 1.82
N ALA A 227 3.10 -11.44 1.08
CA ALA A 227 2.84 -11.86 -0.29
C ALA A 227 4.03 -11.56 -1.22
N VAL A 228 4.69 -10.41 -1.07
CA VAL A 228 5.88 -10.03 -1.87
C VAL A 228 7.09 -10.91 -1.53
N ASN A 229 7.39 -11.13 -0.25
CA ASN A 229 8.51 -11.98 0.14
C ASN A 229 8.33 -13.44 -0.30
N ALA A 230 7.09 -13.94 -0.31
CA ALA A 230 6.78 -15.27 -0.83
C ALA A 230 6.94 -15.36 -2.36
N GLU A 231 6.83 -14.24 -3.09
CA GLU A 231 7.13 -14.17 -4.52
C GLU A 231 8.65 -14.07 -4.76
N GLU A 232 9.40 -13.27 -3.98
CA GLU A 232 10.86 -13.13 -4.11
C GLU A 232 11.65 -14.42 -3.75
N GLU A 233 11.18 -15.22 -2.78
CA GLU A 233 11.76 -16.54 -2.50
C GLU A 233 11.49 -17.59 -3.61
N GLU A 234 10.47 -17.39 -4.45
CA GLU A 234 10.23 -18.23 -5.63
C GLU A 234 11.01 -17.74 -6.88
N ASP A 235 11.42 -16.46 -6.93
CA ASP A 235 12.08 -15.83 -8.10
C ASP A 235 13.60 -15.64 -7.95
N THR A 236 14.18 -15.83 -6.76
CA THR A 236 15.63 -15.66 -6.49
C THR A 236 16.55 -16.72 -7.17
N GLU A 237 16.00 -17.66 -7.95
CA GLU A 237 16.77 -18.56 -8.81
C GLU A 237 16.84 -18.10 -10.30
N ARG A 238 16.26 -16.95 -10.69
CA ARG A 238 16.12 -16.60 -12.13
C ARG A 238 16.58 -15.21 -12.58
N ASP A 239 16.81 -14.24 -11.69
CA ASP A 239 16.99 -12.83 -12.11
C ASP A 239 18.43 -12.29 -11.97
N GLN A 240 19.42 -13.05 -12.45
CA GLN A 240 20.73 -12.49 -12.81
C GLN A 240 20.85 -12.57 -14.33
N GLU A 241 21.13 -11.44 -14.99
CA GLU A 241 21.39 -11.25 -16.44
C GLU A 241 20.21 -10.72 -17.27
N ASN A 242 20.00 -9.38 -17.28
CA ASN A 242 19.92 -8.57 -18.51
C ASN A 242 19.62 -7.09 -18.22
N GLU A 243 20.66 -6.31 -17.92
CA GLU A 243 20.64 -4.86 -18.14
C GLU A 243 21.09 -4.58 -19.59
N ASN A 244 20.14 -4.49 -20.51
CA ASN A 244 20.32 -3.84 -21.81
C ASN A 244 19.02 -3.12 -22.17
N ASN A 245 18.91 -1.87 -21.73
CA ASN A 245 17.81 -0.96 -22.07
C ASN A 245 17.92 -0.51 -23.54
N GLU A 246 17.38 -1.31 -24.45
CA GLU A 246 16.80 -0.80 -25.70
C GLU A 246 15.28 -0.70 -25.49
N GLU A 247 14.68 0.46 -25.77
CA GLU A 247 13.23 0.67 -25.68
C GLU A 247 12.48 -0.22 -26.68
N VAL A 248 12.14 -1.45 -26.28
CA VAL A 248 11.31 -2.34 -27.10
C VAL A 248 9.84 -2.00 -26.89
N LEU A 249 9.21 -1.44 -27.92
CA LEU A 249 7.78 -1.17 -27.93
C LEU A 249 6.98 -2.48 -28.04
N LEU A 250 6.00 -2.68 -27.14
CA LEU A 250 5.02 -3.77 -27.23
C LEU A 250 4.07 -3.52 -28.41
N THR A 251 4.09 -4.42 -29.40
CA THR A 251 3.22 -4.40 -30.59
C THR A 251 2.39 -5.68 -30.66
N SER A 252 1.32 -5.68 -31.45
CA SER A 252 0.51 -6.88 -31.68
C SER A 252 1.29 -8.03 -32.33
N GLU A 253 2.41 -7.73 -32.99
CA GLU A 253 3.26 -8.72 -33.66
C GLU A 253 4.25 -9.39 -32.70
N ASN A 254 4.74 -8.68 -31.67
CA ASN A 254 5.74 -9.20 -30.73
C ASN A 254 5.17 -9.66 -29.39
N VAL A 255 3.92 -9.28 -29.04
CA VAL A 255 3.33 -9.58 -27.74
C VAL A 255 3.28 -11.08 -27.43
N ALA A 256 3.05 -11.93 -28.45
CA ALA A 256 3.05 -13.37 -28.28
C ALA A 256 4.44 -13.92 -27.88
N THR A 257 5.50 -13.34 -28.45
CA THR A 257 6.89 -13.68 -28.10
C THR A 257 7.19 -13.23 -26.67
N PHE A 258 6.84 -11.99 -26.31
CA PHE A 258 7.00 -11.48 -24.95
C PHE A 258 6.22 -12.31 -23.91
N MET A 259 5.02 -12.79 -24.23
CA MET A 259 4.23 -13.64 -23.33
C MET A 259 4.93 -14.95 -22.98
N LEU A 260 5.80 -15.45 -23.88
CA LEU A 260 6.55 -16.70 -23.73
C LEU A 260 7.95 -16.49 -23.12
N GLU A 261 8.63 -15.41 -23.52
CA GLU A 261 10.02 -15.18 -23.12
C GLU A 261 10.14 -14.30 -21.87
N ASN A 262 9.33 -13.25 -21.78
CA ASN A 262 9.44 -12.26 -20.71
C ASN A 262 8.08 -11.61 -20.36
N PRO A 263 7.13 -12.36 -19.77
CA PRO A 263 5.78 -11.86 -19.52
C PRO A 263 5.72 -10.74 -18.47
N SER A 264 6.76 -10.55 -17.65
CA SER A 264 6.83 -9.52 -16.60
C SER A 264 6.91 -8.10 -17.15
N VAL A 265 7.43 -7.91 -18.37
CA VAL A 265 7.49 -6.58 -19.03
C VAL A 265 6.15 -6.18 -19.66
N ILE A 266 5.18 -7.10 -19.75
CA ILE A 266 3.87 -6.83 -20.31
C ILE A 266 2.95 -6.32 -19.18
N PRO A 267 2.23 -5.19 -19.37
CA PRO A 267 1.20 -4.76 -18.44
C PRO A 267 0.22 -5.89 -18.11
N LYS A 268 -0.02 -6.15 -16.81
CA LYS A 268 -0.85 -7.28 -16.33
C LYS A 268 -2.24 -7.33 -16.97
N ALA A 269 -2.81 -6.19 -17.38
CA ALA A 269 -4.07 -6.12 -18.11
C ALA A 269 -4.01 -6.87 -19.46
N ILE A 270 -2.94 -6.68 -20.24
CA ILE A 270 -2.74 -7.34 -21.54
C ILE A 270 -2.50 -8.84 -21.34
N VAL A 271 -1.67 -9.21 -20.35
CA VAL A 271 -1.46 -10.63 -20.00
C VAL A 271 -2.78 -11.31 -19.67
N ARG A 272 -3.67 -10.65 -18.90
CA ARG A 272 -4.98 -11.20 -18.54
C ARG A 272 -5.90 -11.43 -19.73
N GLU A 273 -5.82 -10.61 -20.77
CA GLU A 273 -6.61 -10.74 -21.99
C GLU A 273 -6.07 -11.86 -22.91
N LEU A 274 -4.74 -12.00 -22.99
CA LEU A 274 -4.09 -12.91 -23.93
C LEU A 274 -3.81 -14.32 -23.36
N ARG A 275 -3.74 -14.47 -22.04
CA ARG A 275 -3.42 -15.76 -21.40
C ARG A 275 -4.46 -16.84 -21.70
N ARG A 276 -4.02 -18.09 -21.82
CA ARG A 276 -4.90 -19.27 -21.86
C ARG A 276 -5.71 -19.35 -20.59
N LYS A 277 -6.98 -19.74 -20.67
CA LYS A 277 -7.88 -19.90 -19.51
C LYS A 277 -7.41 -21.05 -18.60
N LEU A 278 -7.66 -20.97 -17.29
CA LEU A 278 -7.31 -22.03 -16.32
C LEU A 278 -7.94 -23.40 -16.62
N TYR A 279 -9.06 -23.42 -17.35
CA TYR A 279 -9.74 -24.66 -17.78
C TYR A 279 -9.13 -25.29 -19.04
N ASP A 280 -8.20 -24.61 -19.71
CA ASP A 280 -7.55 -25.14 -20.92
C ASP A 280 -6.61 -26.30 -20.53
N PRO A 281 -6.87 -27.53 -21.01
CA PRO A 281 -6.02 -28.68 -20.69
C PRO A 281 -4.62 -28.61 -21.33
N GLU A 282 -4.37 -27.69 -22.25
CA GLU A 282 -3.05 -27.41 -22.81
C GLU A 282 -2.27 -26.34 -22.06
N ILE A 283 -2.82 -25.74 -21.00
CA ILE A 283 -2.11 -24.76 -20.18
C ILE A 283 -0.84 -25.37 -19.60
N THR A 284 0.27 -24.66 -19.74
CA THR A 284 1.60 -25.09 -19.31
C THR A 284 1.90 -24.64 -17.89
N GLU A 285 2.89 -25.30 -17.27
CA GLU A 285 3.41 -24.86 -15.98
C GLU A 285 3.93 -23.43 -16.03
N PHE A 286 4.59 -23.06 -17.13
CA PHE A 286 5.09 -21.71 -17.36
C PHE A 286 3.95 -20.68 -17.34
N GLU A 287 2.87 -20.92 -18.09
CA GLU A 287 1.72 -20.00 -18.14
C GLU A 287 1.04 -19.87 -16.77
N LEU A 288 0.85 -20.98 -16.04
CA LEU A 288 0.27 -20.94 -14.69
C LEU A 288 1.14 -20.15 -13.72
N ARG A 289 2.47 -20.27 -13.83
CA ARG A 289 3.40 -19.56 -12.95
C ARG A 289 3.59 -18.10 -13.32
N ASN A 290 3.42 -17.69 -14.58
CA ASN A 290 3.76 -16.32 -14.98
C ASN A 290 2.56 -15.45 -15.37
N HIS A 291 1.43 -16.05 -15.77
CA HIS A 291 0.27 -15.30 -16.28
C HIS A 291 -0.87 -15.16 -15.27
N TYR A 292 -0.74 -15.78 -14.11
CA TYR A 292 -1.78 -15.85 -13.08
C TYR A 292 -1.28 -15.34 -11.73
N LEU A 293 -2.17 -14.70 -10.97
CA LEU A 293 -1.93 -14.38 -9.58
C LEU A 293 -2.08 -15.63 -8.71
N ALA A 294 -1.35 -15.69 -7.60
CA ALA A 294 -1.50 -16.75 -6.61
C ALA A 294 -2.96 -16.88 -6.12
N SER A 295 -3.64 -15.74 -5.93
CA SER A 295 -5.06 -15.70 -5.54
C SER A 295 -5.99 -16.35 -6.57
N GLU A 296 -5.72 -16.21 -7.87
CA GLU A 296 -6.49 -16.83 -8.95
C GLU A 296 -6.32 -18.35 -8.96
N LEU A 297 -5.08 -18.83 -8.79
CA LEU A 297 -4.77 -20.25 -8.70
C LEU A 297 -5.41 -20.89 -7.46
N VAL A 298 -5.34 -20.21 -6.32
CA VAL A 298 -5.98 -20.65 -5.07
C VAL A 298 -7.50 -20.70 -5.21
N ALA A 299 -8.11 -19.68 -5.83
CA ALA A 299 -9.55 -19.66 -6.08
C ALA A 299 -10.00 -20.85 -6.95
N PHE A 300 -9.26 -21.13 -8.03
CA PHE A 300 -9.52 -22.30 -8.89
C PHE A 300 -9.32 -23.62 -8.14
N ALA A 301 -8.24 -23.76 -7.38
CA ALA A 301 -7.94 -24.96 -6.60
C ALA A 301 -9.01 -25.25 -5.52
N LYS A 302 -9.53 -24.20 -4.86
CA LYS A 302 -10.62 -24.34 -3.89
C LYS A 302 -11.96 -24.68 -4.56
N GLY A 303 -12.28 -24.00 -5.66
CA GLY A 303 -13.57 -24.14 -6.35
C GLY A 303 -13.68 -25.44 -7.14
N GLU A 304 -12.75 -25.68 -8.05
CA GLU A 304 -12.82 -26.77 -9.03
C GLU A 304 -12.17 -28.06 -8.53
N LEU A 305 -11.07 -27.95 -7.77
CA LEU A 305 -10.31 -29.12 -7.30
C LEU A 305 -10.68 -29.54 -5.87
N GLY A 306 -11.48 -28.73 -5.15
CA GLY A 306 -11.94 -29.03 -3.80
C GLY A 306 -10.83 -29.07 -2.73
N LEU A 307 -9.68 -28.44 -2.99
CA LEU A 307 -8.57 -28.41 -2.05
C LEU A 307 -8.85 -27.43 -0.90
N LYS A 308 -8.61 -27.88 0.35
CA LYS A 308 -9.01 -27.15 1.57
C LYS A 308 -7.86 -26.62 2.44
N LYS A 309 -6.65 -27.17 2.34
CA LYS A 309 -5.49 -26.81 3.20
C LYS A 309 -4.18 -26.91 2.43
N GLY A 310 -3.17 -26.13 2.84
CA GLY A 310 -1.80 -26.19 2.29
C GLY A 310 -1.66 -25.63 0.88
N LEU A 311 -2.48 -24.64 0.52
CA LEU A 311 -2.49 -24.03 -0.80
C LEU A 311 -1.43 -22.94 -0.89
N ASN A 312 -0.23 -23.32 -1.31
CA ASN A 312 0.75 -22.39 -1.86
C ASN A 312 0.68 -22.44 -3.41
N ARG A 313 1.32 -21.46 -4.07
CA ARG A 313 1.32 -21.34 -5.54
C ARG A 313 1.75 -22.64 -6.20
N THR A 314 2.89 -23.18 -5.78
CA THR A 314 3.47 -24.43 -6.29
C THR A 314 2.50 -25.62 -6.20
N ASN A 315 1.80 -25.80 -5.08
CA ASN A 315 0.82 -26.88 -4.92
C ASN A 315 -0.41 -26.68 -5.80
N CYS A 316 -0.87 -25.43 -5.98
CA CYS A 316 -1.98 -25.14 -6.89
C CYS A 316 -1.62 -25.44 -8.34
N VAL A 317 -0.43 -25.01 -8.79
CA VAL A 317 0.07 -25.29 -10.15
C VAL A 317 0.12 -26.78 -10.42
N LYS A 318 0.72 -27.57 -9.51
CA LYS A 318 0.77 -29.04 -9.61
C LYS A 318 -0.62 -29.65 -9.70
N ALA A 319 -1.54 -29.25 -8.81
CA ALA A 319 -2.90 -29.78 -8.79
C ALA A 319 -3.67 -29.48 -10.08
N ILE A 320 -3.49 -28.29 -10.65
CA ILE A 320 -4.13 -27.90 -11.93
C ILE A 320 -3.57 -28.74 -13.08
N LEU A 321 -2.25 -28.91 -13.17
CA LEU A 321 -1.62 -29.72 -14.22
C LEU A 321 -2.00 -31.22 -14.12
N GLU A 322 -2.12 -31.75 -12.89
CA GLU A 322 -2.60 -33.11 -12.65
C GLU A 322 -4.07 -33.28 -13.04
N HIS A 323 -4.92 -32.30 -12.71
CA HIS A 323 -6.33 -32.28 -13.13
C HIS A 323 -6.46 -32.32 -14.66
N HIS A 324 -5.67 -31.53 -15.38
CA HIS A 324 -5.68 -31.52 -16.84
C HIS A 324 -5.12 -32.80 -17.46
N SER A 325 -4.08 -33.38 -16.85
CA SER A 325 -3.51 -34.65 -17.28
C SER A 325 -4.48 -35.82 -17.10
N THR A 326 -5.27 -35.82 -16.02
CA THR A 326 -6.31 -36.84 -15.78
C THR A 326 -7.53 -36.65 -16.68
N SER A 327 -7.88 -35.40 -17.01
CA SER A 327 -8.94 -35.09 -17.98
C SER A 327 -8.58 -35.56 -19.40
N LYS A 328 -7.34 -35.34 -19.86
CA LYS A 328 -6.84 -35.86 -21.16
C LYS A 328 -6.87 -37.38 -21.27
N LYS A 329 -6.66 -38.12 -20.16
CA LYS A 329 -6.70 -39.59 -20.15
C LYS A 329 -8.11 -40.17 -20.22
N LYS A 330 -9.16 -39.42 -19.85
CA LYS A 330 -10.55 -39.90 -19.90
C LYS A 330 -11.17 -39.82 -21.29
N THR A 331 -10.56 -39.11 -22.24
CA THR A 331 -11.12 -38.87 -23.58
C THR A 331 -10.42 -39.66 -24.70
N SER A 332 -9.55 -40.62 -24.38
CA SER A 332 -8.93 -41.50 -25.39
C SER A 332 -9.86 -42.68 -25.76
N PRO A 333 -10.26 -42.87 -27.03
CA PRO A 333 -11.10 -43.99 -27.44
C PRO A 333 -10.34 -45.33 -27.34
N LYS A 334 -11.02 -46.36 -26.85
CA LYS A 334 -10.60 -47.77 -26.85
C LYS A 334 -9.97 -48.17 -28.19
N LYS A 335 -8.63 -48.28 -28.23
CA LYS A 335 -7.96 -49.10 -29.23
C LYS A 335 -8.19 -50.57 -28.87
N THR A 336 -9.03 -51.23 -29.65
CA THR A 336 -9.19 -52.68 -29.70
C THR A 336 -7.84 -53.34 -29.99
N GLY A 337 -7.22 -53.91 -28.95
CA GLY A 337 -6.07 -54.82 -29.04
C GLY A 337 -6.52 -56.28 -29.15
N PRO A 338 -5.66 -57.18 -29.67
CA PRO A 338 -6.05 -58.35 -30.45
C PRO A 338 -6.51 -59.54 -29.60
N GLN A 339 -7.54 -60.21 -30.10
CA GLN A 339 -8.11 -61.44 -29.55
C GLN A 339 -7.15 -62.62 -29.79
N LYS A 340 -6.37 -63.00 -28.76
CA LYS A 340 -5.75 -64.33 -28.65
C LYS A 340 -6.15 -64.97 -27.32
N ARG A 341 -7.22 -65.77 -27.38
CA ARG A 341 -7.58 -66.86 -26.46
C ARG A 341 -7.83 -68.06 -27.37
N GLY A 342 -7.42 -69.28 -27.13
CA GLY A 342 -6.81 -69.93 -25.99
C GLY A 342 -6.51 -71.37 -26.44
N ARG A 343 -5.48 -71.95 -25.86
CA ARG A 343 -5.01 -73.32 -26.08
C ARG A 343 -5.84 -74.28 -25.22
N ALA A 344 -6.46 -75.30 -25.82
CA ALA A 344 -6.89 -76.53 -25.15
C ALA A 344 -6.96 -77.65 -26.21
N LYS A 345 -5.97 -78.54 -26.25
CA LYS A 345 -6.08 -79.97 -25.86
C LYS A 345 -7.19 -80.75 -26.60
N ARG A 346 -6.87 -81.33 -27.76
CA ARG A 346 -6.63 -82.78 -27.93
C ARG A 346 -5.96 -83.02 -29.28
#